data_AF-A0A496XDP0-F1
#
_entry.id   AF-A0A496XDP0-F1
#
_cell.length_a   1.000
_cell.length_b   1.000
_cell.length_c   1.000
_cell.angle_alpha   90.00
_cell.angle_beta   90.00
_cell.angle_gamma   90.00
#
_symmetry.space_group_name_H-M   'P 1'
#
loop_
_entity.id
_entity.type
_entity.pdbx_description
1 polymer ?
#
loop_
_entity_poly.entity_id
_entity_poly.type
_entity_poly.pdbx_seq_one_letter_code
_entity_poly.pdbx_strand_id
1 'polypeptide(L)'
;TIPMVAAVSRVQAVSYGEIVATVSSKSAGPGTRKNIDEFTRTTASGIEKVGGAQSGKAIIIINPAEPPLMMRDTVHCLTVDEPDQDAITQSIHDMIAEVQKYVPGYTLKNGPVFDGKRVSIYMEVEGLGDFLPRYAGNLDIMTAAGLRTAEMYAEEILAGNFVPNAP
;
A
#
# COMPACT_ATOMS: atom_id res chain seq x y z
N THR A 1 -0.21 0.87 -0.10
CA THR A 1 -1.00 1.79 -0.95
C THR A 1 -2.07 1.10 -1.77
N ILE A 2 -1.76 0.04 -2.53
CA ILE A 2 -2.76 -0.74 -3.31
C ILE A 2 -3.99 -1.15 -2.48
N PRO A 3 -3.86 -1.62 -1.22
CA PRO A 3 -5.03 -1.88 -0.37
C PRO A 3 -5.97 -0.68 -0.23
N MET A 4 -5.45 0.54 -0.14
CA MET A 4 -6.26 1.76 -0.03
C MET A 4 -6.99 2.07 -1.34
N VAL A 5 -6.36 1.85 -2.50
CA VAL A 5 -7.05 1.96 -3.80
C VAL A 5 -8.17 0.93 -3.89
N ALA A 6 -7.90 -0.32 -3.48
CA ALA A 6 -8.90 -1.39 -3.44
C ALA A 6 -10.06 -1.08 -2.47
N ALA A 7 -9.77 -0.43 -1.33
CA ALA A 7 -10.79 0.00 -0.38
C ALA A 7 -11.74 1.04 -0.98
N VAL A 8 -11.25 1.97 -1.80
CA VAL A 8 -12.12 2.91 -2.52
C VAL A 8 -12.86 2.21 -3.67
N SER A 9 -12.15 1.42 -4.48
CA SER A 9 -12.68 0.82 -5.70
C SER A 9 -13.77 -0.24 -5.46
N ARG A 10 -13.73 -0.92 -4.30
CA ARG A 10 -14.81 -1.86 -3.90
C ARG A 10 -16.10 -1.17 -3.49
N VAL A 11 -16.06 0.14 -3.22
CA VAL A 11 -17.25 0.96 -2.91
C VAL A 11 -17.77 1.63 -4.17
N GLN A 12 -16.90 2.29 -4.94
CA GLN A 12 -17.26 2.99 -6.18
C GLN A 12 -16.14 2.94 -7.22
N ALA A 13 -16.50 3.06 -8.50
CA ALA A 13 -15.53 3.04 -9.59
C ALA A 13 -14.49 4.16 -9.47
N VAL A 14 -13.21 3.80 -9.59
CA VAL A 14 -12.07 4.72 -9.56
C VAL A 14 -11.50 4.86 -10.97
N SER A 15 -11.59 6.07 -11.52
CA SER A 15 -11.06 6.40 -12.86
C SER A 15 -9.54 6.54 -12.87
N TYR A 16 -8.96 7.02 -11.77
CA TYR A 16 -7.52 7.24 -11.65
C TYR A 16 -7.06 7.03 -10.21
N GLY A 17 -6.00 6.25 -10.02
CA GLY A 17 -5.33 6.04 -8.74
C GLY A 17 -3.88 6.49 -8.82
N GLU A 18 -3.44 7.32 -7.89
CA GLU A 18 -2.06 7.78 -7.78
C GLU A 18 -1.53 7.54 -6.38
N ILE A 19 -0.27 7.12 -6.29
CA ILE A 19 0.43 6.99 -5.02
C ILE A 19 1.72 7.78 -5.03
N VAL A 20 2.08 8.33 -3.87
CA VAL A 20 3.37 8.98 -3.62
C VAL A 20 3.98 8.32 -2.40
N ALA A 21 4.98 7.46 -2.63
CA ALA A 21 5.75 6.80 -1.58
C ALA A 21 6.96 7.65 -1.22
N THR A 22 7.07 8.08 0.03
CA THR A 22 8.23 8.83 0.54
C THR A 22 8.97 7.96 1.55
N VAL A 23 10.23 7.67 1.25
CA VAL A 23 11.08 6.77 2.05
C VAL A 23 12.38 7.46 2.46
N SER A 24 12.99 6.98 3.54
CA SER A 24 14.32 7.42 3.95
C SER A 24 15.39 6.98 2.94
N SER A 25 16.39 7.83 2.72
CA SER A 25 17.54 7.48 1.88
C SER A 25 18.30 6.25 2.39
N LYS A 26 18.32 6.05 3.71
CA LYS A 26 18.98 4.94 4.39
C LYS A 26 18.25 3.60 4.19
N SER A 27 16.93 3.62 3.99
CA SER A 27 16.15 2.40 3.72
C SER A 27 16.03 2.05 2.23
N ALA A 28 16.51 2.91 1.33
CA ALA A 28 16.61 2.64 -0.10
C ALA A 28 18.01 2.12 -0.49
N GLY A 29 18.15 0.78 -0.50
CA GLY A 29 19.39 0.12 -0.89
C GLY A 29 19.70 0.18 -2.39
N PRO A 30 20.86 -0.37 -2.83
CA PRO A 30 21.27 -0.36 -4.24
C PRO A 30 20.27 -1.02 -5.19
N GLY A 31 19.58 -2.07 -4.75
CA GLY A 31 18.53 -2.73 -5.53
C GLY A 31 17.38 -1.79 -5.88
N THR A 32 16.81 -1.11 -4.88
CA THR A 32 15.75 -0.11 -5.09
C THR A 32 16.21 1.02 -6.01
N ARG A 33 17.43 1.52 -5.82
CA ARG A 33 17.98 2.65 -6.60
C ARG A 33 18.22 2.30 -8.07
N LYS A 34 18.67 1.07 -8.35
CA LYS A 34 18.91 0.60 -9.72
C LYS A 34 17.62 0.25 -10.48
N ASN A 35 16.50 0.06 -9.77
CA ASN A 35 15.22 -0.38 -10.35
C ASN A 35 14.08 0.63 -10.07
N ILE A 36 14.40 1.93 -10.05
CA ILE A 36 13.42 2.96 -9.68
C ILE A 36 12.30 3.08 -10.73
N ASP A 37 12.65 2.87 -11.99
CA ASP A 37 11.70 2.86 -13.09
C ASP A 37 10.73 1.67 -12.96
N GLU A 38 11.25 0.48 -12.68
CA GLU A 38 10.46 -0.73 -12.42
C GLU A 38 9.51 -0.53 -11.24
N PHE A 39 9.94 0.15 -10.18
CA PHE A 39 9.08 0.49 -9.05
C PHE A 39 7.86 1.29 -9.54
N THR A 40 8.06 2.35 -10.33
CA THR A 40 6.96 3.19 -10.80
C THR A 40 5.99 2.43 -11.71
N ARG A 41 6.51 1.68 -12.68
CA ARG A 41 5.70 0.92 -13.66
C ARG A 41 4.95 -0.24 -13.00
N THR A 42 5.62 -1.02 -12.16
CA THR A 42 5.03 -2.19 -11.51
C THR A 42 3.98 -1.77 -10.49
N THR A 43 4.25 -0.71 -9.72
CA THR A 43 3.28 -0.19 -8.76
C THR A 43 2.07 0.42 -9.45
N ALA A 44 2.24 1.15 -10.56
CA ALA A 44 1.13 1.63 -11.38
C ALA A 44 0.27 0.47 -11.89
N SER A 45 0.89 -0.60 -12.42
CA SER A 45 0.14 -1.78 -12.86
C SER A 45 -0.57 -2.50 -11.71
N GLY A 46 0.00 -2.52 -10.51
CA GLY A 46 -0.64 -3.06 -9.31
C GLY A 46 -1.85 -2.23 -8.86
N ILE A 47 -1.78 -0.90 -8.96
CA ILE A 47 -2.91 0.00 -8.71
C ILE A 47 -4.07 -0.32 -9.66
N GLU A 48 -3.79 -0.64 -10.92
CA GLU A 48 -4.80 -0.99 -11.91
C GLU A 48 -5.37 -2.40 -11.69
N LYS A 49 -4.51 -3.42 -11.72
CA LYS A 49 -4.92 -4.83 -11.76
C LYS A 49 -5.40 -5.36 -10.42
N VAL A 50 -4.82 -4.87 -9.32
CA VAL A 50 -5.13 -5.34 -7.96
C VAL A 50 -5.92 -4.27 -7.20
N GLY A 51 -5.57 -3.00 -7.36
CA GLY A 51 -6.29 -1.89 -6.73
C GLY A 51 -7.64 -1.58 -7.39
N GLY A 52 -7.85 -1.93 -8.66
CA GLY A 52 -9.12 -1.73 -9.36
C GLY A 52 -9.35 -0.32 -9.92
N ALA A 53 -8.31 0.52 -9.98
CA ALA A 53 -8.40 1.80 -10.70
C ALA A 53 -8.28 1.58 -12.22
N GLN A 54 -8.95 2.41 -13.03
CA GLN A 54 -8.84 2.30 -14.50
C GLN A 54 -7.46 2.71 -15.01
N SER A 55 -6.80 3.67 -14.36
CA SER A 55 -5.42 4.07 -14.64
C SER A 55 -4.65 4.29 -13.34
N GLY A 56 -3.39 3.85 -13.31
CA GLY A 56 -2.51 3.95 -12.15
C GLY A 56 -1.30 4.85 -12.40
N LYS A 57 -0.85 5.54 -11.35
CA LYS A 57 0.45 6.23 -11.31
C LYS A 57 1.13 5.98 -9.95
N ALA A 58 2.44 5.81 -9.98
CA ALA A 58 3.24 5.73 -8.77
C ALA A 58 4.44 6.67 -8.84
N ILE A 59 4.67 7.39 -7.76
CA ILE A 59 5.82 8.27 -7.53
C ILE A 59 6.56 7.75 -6.31
N ILE A 60 7.90 7.76 -6.36
CA ILE A 60 8.76 7.49 -5.21
C ILE A 60 9.68 8.67 -4.95
N ILE A 61 9.75 9.10 -3.69
CA ILE A 61 10.61 10.17 -3.21
C ILE A 61 11.57 9.59 -2.19
N ILE A 62 12.87 9.82 -2.41
CA ILE A 62 13.94 9.38 -1.51
C ILE A 62 14.45 10.61 -0.77
N ASN A 63 14.21 10.70 0.53
CA ASN A 63 14.51 11.87 1.35
C ASN A 63 15.69 11.59 2.31
N PRO A 64 16.74 12.43 2.35
CA PRO A 64 17.94 12.21 3.18
C PRO A 64 17.89 12.89 4.57
N ALA A 65 16.72 13.31 5.06
CA ALA A 65 16.58 13.99 6.35
C ALA A 65 17.14 13.18 7.54
N GLU A 66 17.61 13.90 8.57
CA GLU A 66 18.04 13.36 9.87
C GLU A 66 17.23 14.05 11.00
N PRO A 67 16.59 13.30 11.92
CA PRO A 67 16.53 11.83 11.96
C PRO A 67 15.80 11.25 10.74
N PRO A 68 16.08 9.99 10.35
CA PRO A 68 15.45 9.38 9.18
C PRO A 68 13.94 9.37 9.31
N LEU A 69 13.26 9.83 8.27
CA LEU A 69 11.80 9.86 8.22
C LEU A 69 11.21 8.45 8.25
N MET A 70 10.09 8.32 8.96
CA MET A 70 9.18 7.19 8.79
C MET A 70 8.65 7.15 7.36
N MET A 71 8.44 5.96 6.82
CA MET A 71 7.81 5.80 5.51
C MET A 71 6.42 6.44 5.55
N ARG A 72 6.14 7.27 4.53
CA ARG A 72 4.81 7.83 4.31
C ARG A 72 4.34 7.50 2.91
N ASP A 73 3.08 7.14 2.81
CA ASP A 73 2.41 7.00 1.53
C ASP A 73 1.20 7.91 1.47
N THR A 74 1.12 8.71 0.42
CA THR A 74 -0.12 9.41 0.06
C THR A 74 -0.79 8.64 -1.08
N VAL A 75 -2.10 8.42 -0.97
CA VAL A 75 -2.92 7.78 -2.00
C VAL A 75 -4.00 8.75 -2.42
N HIS A 76 -4.11 8.99 -3.72
CA HIS A 76 -5.18 9.75 -4.34
C HIS A 76 -6.01 8.84 -5.23
N CYS A 77 -7.32 8.80 -5.00
CA CYS A 77 -8.27 8.13 -5.87
C CYS A 77 -9.25 9.16 -6.45
N LEU A 78 -9.44 9.14 -7.76
CA LEU A 78 -10.46 9.94 -8.44
C LEU A 78 -11.66 9.05 -8.77
N THR A 79 -12.76 9.22 -8.06
CA THR A 79 -14.01 8.48 -8.30
C THR A 79 -14.67 8.95 -9.59
N VAL A 80 -15.41 8.06 -10.26
CA VAL A 80 -16.20 8.41 -11.46
C VAL A 80 -17.36 9.33 -11.09
N ASP A 81 -18.05 9.02 -10.00
CA ASP A 81 -19.19 9.76 -9.46
C ASP A 81 -18.81 10.52 -8.18
N GLU A 82 -19.77 11.25 -7.61
CA GLU A 82 -19.58 11.87 -6.29
C GLU A 82 -19.30 10.77 -5.24
N PRO A 83 -18.27 10.92 -4.40
CA PRO A 83 -17.86 9.88 -3.47
C PRO A 83 -18.88 9.73 -2.33
N ASP A 84 -19.31 8.49 -2.08
CA ASP A 84 -20.00 8.11 -0.86
C ASP A 84 -18.98 8.13 0.29
N GLN A 85 -18.88 9.29 0.94
CA GLN A 85 -17.81 9.56 1.90
C GLN A 85 -17.85 8.61 3.10
N ASP A 86 -19.04 8.28 3.60
CA ASP A 86 -19.21 7.42 4.76
C ASP A 86 -18.84 5.97 4.42
N ALA A 87 -19.35 5.44 3.29
CA ALA A 87 -19.04 4.08 2.86
C ALA A 87 -17.55 3.91 2.51
N ILE A 88 -16.94 4.90 1.85
CA ILE A 88 -15.51 4.89 1.54
C ILE A 88 -14.68 4.96 2.83
N THR A 89 -15.05 5.82 3.78
CA THR A 89 -14.34 5.96 5.05
C THR A 89 -14.37 4.67 5.84
N GLN A 90 -15.54 4.05 5.99
CA GLN A 90 -15.66 2.75 6.65
C GLN A 90 -14.80 1.69 5.95
N SER A 91 -14.89 1.63 4.63
CA SER A 91 -14.12 0.69 3.82
C SER A 91 -12.60 0.84 3.99
N ILE A 92 -12.10 2.08 4.10
CA ILE A 92 -10.68 2.37 4.36
C ILE A 92 -10.29 1.87 5.75
N HIS A 93 -11.08 2.15 6.78
CA HIS A 93 -10.80 1.69 8.14
C HIS A 93 -10.77 0.15 8.24
N ASP A 94 -11.72 -0.53 7.61
CA ASP A 94 -11.75 -2.00 7.57
C ASP A 94 -10.48 -2.54 6.89
N MET A 95 -10.07 -1.95 5.77
CA MET A 95 -8.86 -2.35 5.06
C MET A 95 -7.60 -2.09 5.88
N ILE A 96 -7.53 -0.98 6.61
CA ILE A 96 -6.40 -0.70 7.52
C ILE A 96 -6.32 -1.80 8.59
N ALA A 97 -7.44 -2.17 9.20
CA ALA A 97 -7.49 -3.23 10.21
C ALA A 97 -7.01 -4.58 9.65
N GLU A 98 -7.36 -4.90 8.39
CA GLU A 98 -6.86 -6.10 7.71
C GLU A 98 -5.33 -6.06 7.50
N VAL A 99 -4.79 -4.93 7.02
CA VAL A 99 -3.34 -4.77 6.82
C VAL A 99 -2.59 -4.82 8.16
N GLN A 100 -3.18 -4.28 9.23
CA GLN A 100 -2.58 -4.26 10.57
C GLN A 100 -2.41 -5.66 11.18
N LYS A 101 -3.11 -6.68 10.68
CA LYS A 101 -2.90 -8.08 11.12
C LYS A 101 -1.48 -8.58 10.86
N TYR A 102 -0.81 -8.05 9.83
CA TYR A 102 0.58 -8.41 9.50
C TYR A 102 1.54 -7.21 9.51
N VAL A 103 1.05 -5.96 9.52
CA VAL A 103 1.88 -4.74 9.72
C VAL A 103 1.23 -3.82 10.75
N PRO A 104 1.42 -4.05 12.07
CA PRO A 104 0.79 -3.26 13.13
C PRO A 104 1.05 -1.75 13.05
N GLY A 105 2.21 -1.35 12.53
CA GLY A 105 2.59 0.06 12.36
C GLY A 105 1.96 0.76 11.13
N TYR A 106 1.06 0.10 10.41
CA TYR A 106 0.33 0.68 9.28
C TYR A 106 -0.79 1.59 9.79
N THR A 107 -0.60 2.91 9.75
CA THR A 107 -1.49 3.87 10.41
C THR A 107 -1.94 5.00 9.49
N LEU A 108 -3.20 5.41 9.63
CA LEU A 108 -3.75 6.59 8.97
C LEU A 108 -3.32 7.83 9.76
N LYS A 109 -2.47 8.68 9.16
CA LYS A 109 -2.05 9.94 9.79
C LYS A 109 -3.09 11.03 9.62
N ASN A 110 -3.65 11.12 8.42
CA ASN A 110 -4.67 12.10 8.07
C ASN A 110 -5.66 11.49 7.07
N GLY A 111 -6.89 12.00 7.10
CA GLY A 111 -7.93 11.66 6.14
C GLY A 111 -8.83 10.48 6.57
N PRO A 112 -9.61 9.92 5.63
CA PRO A 112 -9.69 10.33 4.23
C PRO A 112 -10.18 11.78 4.06
N VAL A 113 -9.58 12.52 3.13
CA VAL A 113 -9.97 13.89 2.77
C VAL A 113 -10.65 13.86 1.41
N PHE A 114 -11.86 14.41 1.36
CA PHE A 114 -12.67 14.49 0.14
C PHE A 114 -12.62 15.90 -0.43
N ASP A 115 -12.31 16.01 -1.72
CA ASP A 115 -12.27 17.26 -2.47
C ASP A 115 -12.87 17.03 -3.86
N GLY A 116 -14.16 17.38 -4.01
CA GLY A 116 -14.95 16.97 -5.16
C GLY A 116 -14.96 15.44 -5.30
N LYS A 117 -14.48 14.93 -6.43
CA LYS A 117 -14.36 13.49 -6.72
C LYS A 117 -13.05 12.86 -6.25
N ARG A 118 -12.16 13.64 -5.62
CA ARG A 118 -10.87 13.15 -5.16
C ARG A 118 -10.94 12.72 -3.71
N VAL A 119 -10.54 11.48 -3.44
CA VAL A 119 -10.30 10.93 -2.10
C VAL A 119 -8.79 10.89 -1.86
N SER A 120 -8.32 11.52 -0.78
CA SER A 120 -6.90 11.55 -0.42
C SER A 120 -6.68 10.89 0.95
N ILE A 121 -5.74 9.95 1.00
CA ILE A 121 -5.47 9.09 2.16
C ILE A 121 -3.98 9.21 2.49
N TYR A 122 -3.65 9.47 3.75
CA TYR A 122 -2.29 9.74 4.19
C TYR A 122 -1.84 8.71 5.22
N MET A 123 -0.98 7.80 4.81
CA MET A 123 -0.51 6.68 5.62
C MET A 123 0.90 6.93 6.12
N GLU A 124 1.19 6.39 7.30
CA GLU A 124 2.55 6.16 7.80
C GLU A 124 2.71 4.67 8.07
N VAL A 125 3.91 4.17 7.80
CA VAL A 125 4.25 2.77 8.01
C VAL A 125 5.46 2.70 8.94
N GLU A 126 5.20 2.33 10.19
CA GLU A 126 6.23 1.97 11.16
C GLU A 126 6.59 0.49 10.99
N GLY A 127 7.88 0.23 10.79
CA GLY A 127 8.43 -1.12 10.80
C GLY A 127 8.42 -1.72 12.20
N LEU A 128 8.40 -3.05 12.29
CA LEU A 128 8.38 -3.80 13.56
C LEU A 128 9.67 -3.58 14.35
N GLY A 129 10.80 -3.36 13.67
CA GLY A 129 12.07 -3.13 14.33
C GLY A 129 12.85 -4.40 14.65
N ASP A 130 12.45 -5.55 14.10
CA ASP A 130 13.02 -6.87 14.46
C ASP A 130 14.48 -7.03 14.00
N PHE A 131 14.80 -6.52 12.81
CA PHE A 131 16.15 -6.51 12.25
C PHE A 131 16.53 -5.14 11.69
N LEU A 132 15.60 -4.50 10.97
CA LEU A 132 15.79 -3.17 10.43
C LEU A 132 15.28 -2.11 11.42
N PRO A 133 15.81 -0.87 11.40
CA PRO A 133 15.26 0.21 12.21
C PRO A 133 13.79 0.48 11.87
N ARG A 134 12.99 0.93 12.84
CA ARG A 134 11.55 1.16 12.66
C ARG A 134 11.18 2.12 11.52
N TYR A 135 12.05 3.06 11.17
CA TYR A 135 11.83 3.96 10.02
C TYR A 135 11.87 3.24 8.66
N ALA A 136 12.39 2.01 8.60
CA ALA A 136 12.48 1.20 7.38
C ALA A 136 11.18 0.43 7.08
N GLY A 137 10.01 1.01 7.39
CA GLY A 137 8.71 0.40 7.16
C GLY A 137 8.44 -0.04 5.71
N ASN A 138 9.16 0.53 4.73
CA ASN A 138 9.10 0.12 3.34
C ASN A 138 9.61 -1.30 3.10
N LEU A 139 10.57 -1.77 3.90
CA LEU A 139 11.08 -3.14 3.80
C LEU A 139 10.18 -4.08 4.59
N ASP A 140 9.79 -3.70 5.81
CA ASP A 140 8.97 -4.51 6.69
C ASP A 140 7.58 -4.80 6.11
N ILE A 141 6.94 -3.84 5.45
CA ILE A 141 5.65 -4.08 4.79
C ILE A 141 5.75 -5.12 3.67
N MET A 142 6.86 -5.14 2.93
CA MET A 142 7.07 -6.10 1.85
C MET A 142 7.36 -7.50 2.39
N THR A 143 8.20 -7.62 3.42
CA THR A 143 8.54 -8.92 4.02
C THR A 143 7.36 -9.51 4.78
N ALA A 144 6.62 -8.70 5.54
CA ALA A 144 5.42 -9.13 6.24
C ALA A 144 4.31 -9.59 5.26
N ALA A 145 4.11 -8.87 4.15
CA ALA A 145 3.14 -9.29 3.13
C ALA A 145 3.56 -10.59 2.44
N GLY A 146 4.86 -10.76 2.16
CA GLY A 146 5.40 -12.00 1.59
C GLY A 146 5.22 -13.19 2.52
N LEU A 147 5.52 -13.03 3.82
CA LEU A 147 5.30 -14.04 4.84
C LEU A 147 3.82 -14.39 4.95
N ARG A 148 2.94 -13.40 5.10
CA ARG A 148 1.50 -13.62 5.23
C ARG A 148 0.93 -14.36 4.01
N THR A 149 1.40 -14.03 2.81
CA THR A 149 1.00 -14.73 1.59
C THR A 149 1.40 -16.20 1.64
N ALA A 150 2.64 -16.50 2.04
CA ALA A 150 3.13 -17.88 2.14
C ALA A 150 2.37 -18.68 3.22
N GLU A 151 2.06 -18.06 4.37
CA GLU A 151 1.24 -18.65 5.43
C GLU A 151 -0.16 -19.01 4.91
N MET A 152 -0.81 -18.11 4.18
CA MET A 152 -2.13 -18.38 3.60
C MET A 152 -2.09 -19.56 2.62
N TYR A 153 -1.06 -19.65 1.77
CA TYR A 153 -0.89 -20.84 0.92
C TYR A 153 -0.70 -22.11 1.75
N ALA A 154 0.12 -22.07 2.81
CA ALA A 154 0.36 -23.22 3.67
C ALA A 154 -0.93 -23.68 4.40
N GLU A 155 -1.72 -22.73 4.90
CA GLU A 155 -3.04 -23.00 5.52
C GLU A 155 -3.98 -23.73 4.54
N GLU A 156 -4.10 -23.24 3.30
CA GLU A 156 -4.96 -23.86 2.27
C GLU A 156 -4.44 -25.24 1.82
N ILE A 157 -3.12 -25.45 1.78
CA ILE A 157 -2.51 -26.76 1.50
C ILE A 157 -2.85 -27.76 2.62
N LEU A 158 -2.67 -27.34 3.88
CA LEU A 158 -2.96 -28.18 5.04
C LEU A 158 -4.45 -28.49 5.17
N ALA A 159 -5.32 -27.56 4.76
CA ALA A 159 -6.77 -27.78 4.68
C ALA A 159 -7.19 -28.66 3.49
N GLY A 160 -6.29 -28.92 2.53
CA GLY A 160 -6.57 -29.70 1.32
C GLY A 160 -7.34 -28.93 0.24
N ASN A 161 -7.47 -27.61 0.38
CA ASN A 161 -8.17 -26.74 -0.57
C ASN A 161 -7.28 -26.29 -1.74
N PHE A 162 -5.96 -26.39 -1.57
CA PHE A 162 -4.98 -26.01 -2.59
C PHE A 162 -3.89 -27.06 -2.76
N VAL A 163 -3.66 -27.50 -4.00
CA VAL A 163 -2.54 -28.36 -4.38
C VAL A 163 -1.60 -27.55 -5.26
N PRO A 164 -0.36 -27.23 -4.81
CA PRO A 164 0.58 -26.46 -5.60
C PRO A 164 0.96 -27.24 -6.85
N ASN A 165 0.75 -26.65 -8.02
CA ASN A 165 1.29 -27.16 -9.26
C ASN A 165 2.48 -26.29 -9.66
N ALA A 166 3.65 -26.91 -9.83
CA ALA A 166 4.76 -26.24 -10.48
C ALA A 166 4.41 -26.07 -11.97
N PRO A 167 4.69 -24.90 -12.58
CA PRO A 167 4.53 -24.70 -14.02
C PRO A 167 5.50 -25.56 -14.84
#